data_AF-A0A496NI74-F1
#
_entry.id   AF-A0A496NI74-F1
#
_cell.length_a   1.000
_cell.length_b   1.000
_cell.length_c   1.000
_cell.angle_alpha   90.00
_cell.angle_beta   90.00
_cell.angle_gamma   90.00
#
_symmetry.space_group_name_H-M   'P 1'
#
loop_
_entity.id
_entity.type
_entity.pdbx_description
1 polymer ?
#
loop_
_entity_poly.entity_id
_entity_poly.type
_entity_poly.pdbx_seq_one_letter_code
_entity_poly.pdbx_strand_id
1 'polypeptide(L)'
;MKKFIIYSLTTLALLSGCATTKPVLDTLSMKQIHSANYGAYPSNYQSSVRQHLQRNLLDYDSAKIEFYMKPVKVFYTTALSFDGFHSAFKSSHKGKGWSGFPVYFACVNVNAKNTYGGYTGWQTYEYYFQGDTWYTTGSTGSSYTCTHAAQSKDIYVIN
;
A
#
# COMPACT_ATOMS: atom_id res chain seq x y z
N MET A 1 -54.48 28.61 -50.65
CA MET A 1 -54.04 27.19 -50.59
C MET A 1 -52.61 27.17 -51.11
N LYS A 2 -51.53 26.83 -50.40
CA LYS A 2 -51.26 25.74 -49.46
C LYS A 2 -50.29 26.23 -48.37
N LYS A 3 -50.46 25.68 -47.17
CA LYS A 3 -49.66 25.92 -45.97
C LYS A 3 -48.31 25.20 -46.12
N PHE A 4 -47.20 25.84 -45.73
CA PHE A 4 -45.96 25.13 -45.44
C PHE A 4 -45.51 25.45 -44.02
N ILE A 5 -45.31 24.36 -43.30
CA ILE A 5 -45.27 24.24 -41.86
C ILE A 5 -43.82 24.44 -41.39
N ILE A 6 -43.67 25.24 -40.35
CA ILE A 6 -42.44 25.42 -39.58
C ILE A 6 -42.13 24.10 -38.86
N TYR A 7 -40.92 23.57 -38.99
CA TYR A 7 -40.31 22.75 -37.94
C TYR A 7 -38.85 23.16 -37.77
N SER A 8 -38.65 24.06 -36.80
CA SER A 8 -37.38 24.39 -36.19
C SER A 8 -36.81 23.11 -35.57
N LEU A 9 -35.71 22.62 -36.14
CA LEU A 9 -34.95 21.49 -35.65
C LEU A 9 -34.21 21.92 -34.38
N THR A 10 -34.84 21.69 -33.23
CA THR A 10 -34.27 21.94 -31.91
C THR A 10 -33.17 20.92 -31.65
N THR A 11 -31.92 21.36 -31.76
CA THR A 11 -30.71 20.64 -31.36
C THR A 11 -30.69 20.46 -29.85
N LEU A 12 -31.18 19.31 -29.37
CA LEU A 12 -31.00 18.89 -27.99
C LEU A 12 -29.64 18.21 -27.87
N ALA A 13 -28.59 18.99 -27.60
CA ALA A 13 -27.28 18.48 -27.24
C ALA A 13 -27.39 17.79 -25.87
N LEU A 14 -27.47 16.46 -25.87
CA LEU A 14 -27.22 15.64 -24.69
C LEU A 14 -25.77 15.88 -24.25
N LEU A 15 -25.55 16.80 -23.32
CA LEU A 15 -24.32 16.82 -22.53
C LEU A 15 -24.36 15.60 -21.59
N SER A 16 -24.02 14.43 -22.12
CA SER A 16 -23.52 13.33 -21.30
C SER A 16 -22.12 13.72 -20.82
N GLY A 17 -22.08 14.59 -19.80
CA GLY A 17 -20.86 14.82 -19.05
C GLY A 17 -20.41 13.49 -18.45
N CYS A 18 -19.36 12.90 -19.02
CA CYS A 18 -18.66 11.80 -18.38
C CYS A 18 -18.19 12.34 -17.02
N ALA A 19 -18.86 11.95 -15.94
CA ALA A 19 -18.37 12.20 -14.60
C ALA A 19 -17.13 11.31 -14.40
N THR A 20 -16.00 11.72 -14.99
CA THR A 20 -14.71 11.12 -14.73
C THR A 20 -14.42 11.39 -13.26
N THR A 21 -14.57 10.35 -12.43
CA THR A 21 -14.06 10.34 -11.07
C THR A 21 -12.57 10.63 -11.18
N LYS A 22 -12.13 11.76 -10.63
CA LYS A 22 -10.70 12.10 -10.62
C LYS A 22 -9.93 10.97 -9.94
N PRO A 23 -8.82 10.49 -10.53
CA PRO A 23 -7.99 9.49 -9.88
C PRO A 23 -7.56 9.97 -8.49
N VAL A 24 -7.44 9.04 -7.54
CA VAL A 24 -7.15 9.31 -6.12
C VAL A 24 -6.00 10.31 -5.94
N LEU A 25 -4.95 10.16 -6.76
CA LEU A 25 -3.75 10.99 -6.74
C LEU A 25 -4.02 12.47 -7.02
N ASP A 26 -5.01 12.80 -7.86
CA ASP A 26 -5.38 14.19 -8.18
C ASP A 26 -6.02 14.94 -7.00
N THR A 27 -6.50 14.18 -6.00
CA THR A 27 -7.11 14.73 -4.78
C THR A 27 -6.20 14.65 -3.57
N LEU A 28 -5.04 14.01 -3.71
CA LEU A 28 -4.07 13.80 -2.63
C LEU A 28 -3.12 15.00 -2.56
N SER A 29 -3.20 15.79 -1.49
CA SER A 29 -2.28 16.91 -1.30
C SER A 29 -0.93 16.43 -0.77
N MET A 30 0.17 16.77 -1.44
CA MET A 30 1.52 16.53 -0.91
C MET A 30 1.71 17.13 0.49
N LYS A 31 1.10 18.30 0.77
CA LYS A 31 1.13 18.88 2.12
C LYS A 31 0.53 17.94 3.17
N GLN A 32 -0.58 17.27 2.84
CA GLN A 32 -1.19 16.27 3.73
C GLN A 32 -0.29 15.06 3.94
N ILE A 33 0.36 14.56 2.88
CA ILE A 33 1.29 13.42 2.96
C ILE A 33 2.48 13.74 3.89
N HIS A 34 3.10 14.90 3.72
CA HIS A 34 4.29 15.28 4.50
C HIS A 34 3.99 15.65 5.95
N SER A 35 2.79 16.17 6.22
CA SER A 35 2.36 16.53 7.59
C SER A 35 1.65 15.40 8.33
N ALA A 36 1.40 14.27 7.68
CA ALA A 36 0.76 13.11 8.29
C ALA A 36 1.60 12.56 9.46
N ASN A 37 0.91 12.01 10.46
CA ASN A 37 1.58 11.38 11.59
C ASN A 37 1.88 9.91 11.27
N TYR A 38 3.14 9.60 10.96
CA TYR A 38 3.64 8.24 10.69
C TYR A 38 3.86 7.41 11.96
N GLY A 39 3.65 8.01 13.14
CA GLY A 39 3.96 7.39 14.42
C GLY A 39 5.46 7.40 14.74
N ALA A 40 5.82 6.70 15.82
CA ALA A 40 7.21 6.50 16.19
C ALA A 40 7.90 5.53 15.21
N TYR A 41 9.20 5.72 14.99
CA TYR A 41 10.02 4.77 14.24
C TYR A 41 10.00 3.40 14.96
N PRO A 42 9.81 2.28 14.24
CA PRO A 42 9.74 0.96 14.85
C PRO A 42 11.14 0.52 15.30
N SER A 43 11.44 0.73 16.58
CA SER A 43 12.78 0.51 17.14
C SER A 43 13.14 -0.97 17.21
N ASN A 44 12.14 -1.82 17.37
CA ASN A 44 12.28 -3.27 17.52
C ASN A 44 12.01 -4.06 16.22
N TYR A 45 11.94 -3.41 15.06
CA TYR A 45 11.43 -4.03 13.83
C TYR A 45 12.14 -5.35 13.47
N GLN A 46 13.46 -5.45 13.65
CA GLN A 46 14.18 -6.68 13.32
C GLN A 46 13.84 -7.82 14.28
N SER A 47 13.75 -7.56 15.59
CA SER A 47 13.46 -8.59 16.57
C SER A 47 12.01 -9.05 16.49
N SER A 48 11.05 -8.13 16.31
CA SER A 48 9.63 -8.47 16.17
C SER A 48 9.34 -9.25 14.89
N VAL A 49 9.98 -8.90 13.77
CA VAL A 49 9.90 -9.67 12.52
C VAL A 49 10.55 -11.04 12.66
N ARG A 50 11.74 -11.15 13.27
CA ARG A 50 12.37 -12.46 13.52
C ARG A 50 11.48 -13.36 14.38
N GLN A 51 10.86 -12.81 15.42
CA GLN A 51 9.95 -13.55 16.27
C GLN A 51 8.71 -14.03 15.50
N HIS A 52 8.20 -13.22 14.57
CA HIS A 52 7.14 -13.64 13.65
C HIS A 52 7.59 -14.79 12.76
N LEU A 53 8.74 -14.66 12.10
CA LEU A 53 9.29 -15.69 11.21
C LEU A 53 9.55 -17.00 11.98
N GLN A 54 10.05 -16.93 13.22
CA GLN A 54 10.31 -18.10 14.06
C GLN A 54 9.04 -18.92 14.33
N ARG A 55 7.88 -18.26 14.43
CA ARG A 55 6.59 -18.95 14.64
C ARG A 55 5.98 -19.53 13.37
N ASN A 56 6.41 -19.07 12.20
CA ASN A 56 5.73 -19.36 10.92
C ASN A 56 6.59 -20.14 9.92
N LEU A 57 7.92 -20.14 10.07
CA LEU A 57 8.80 -20.95 9.24
C LEU A 57 8.91 -22.37 9.80
N LEU A 58 8.92 -23.36 8.91
CA LEU A 58 9.07 -24.77 9.27
C LEU A 58 10.42 -25.04 9.98
N ASP A 59 11.50 -24.47 9.47
CA ASP A 59 12.85 -24.56 10.01
C ASP A 59 13.45 -23.14 10.03
N TYR A 60 13.11 -22.39 11.08
CA TYR A 60 13.61 -21.03 11.27
C TYR A 60 15.12 -20.99 11.46
N ASP A 61 15.69 -21.96 12.17
CA ASP A 61 17.11 -21.95 12.55
C ASP A 61 18.03 -22.09 11.32
N SER A 62 17.56 -22.75 10.25
CA SER A 62 18.28 -22.77 8.97
C SER A 62 17.86 -21.68 7.98
N ALA A 63 16.84 -20.87 8.30
CA ALA A 63 16.36 -19.84 7.40
C ALA A 63 17.41 -18.73 7.21
N LYS A 64 17.62 -18.33 5.97
CA LYS A 64 18.43 -17.17 5.61
C LYS A 64 17.53 -15.94 5.61
N ILE A 65 17.83 -14.97 6.47
CA ILE A 65 16.99 -13.77 6.67
C ILE A 65 17.86 -12.54 6.47
N GLU A 66 17.46 -11.69 5.53
CA GLU A 66 18.16 -10.46 5.16
C GLU A 66 17.24 -9.24 5.29
N PHE A 67 17.67 -8.30 6.14
CA PHE A 67 17.07 -6.97 6.27
C PHE A 67 17.90 -5.99 5.43
N TYR A 68 17.59 -5.88 4.14
CA TYR A 68 18.37 -5.05 3.20
C TYR A 68 17.97 -3.57 3.22
N MET A 69 16.84 -3.23 3.87
CA MET A 69 16.40 -1.85 4.05
C MET A 69 16.01 -1.60 5.51
N LYS A 70 16.21 -0.36 5.95
CA LYS A 70 15.61 0.14 7.18
C LYS A 70 14.15 0.54 6.91
N PRO A 71 13.27 0.51 7.93
CA PRO A 71 11.93 1.07 7.83
C PRO A 71 11.93 2.48 7.24
N VAL A 72 11.20 2.68 6.14
CA VAL A 72 11.03 3.98 5.46
C VAL A 72 9.60 4.49 5.63
N LYS A 73 9.37 5.79 5.48
CA LYS A 73 8.02 6.35 5.53
C LYS A 73 7.27 6.03 4.25
N VAL A 74 6.07 5.49 4.40
CA VAL A 74 5.16 5.18 3.31
C VAL A 74 3.79 5.76 3.59
N PHE A 75 3.22 6.41 2.58
CA PHE A 75 1.81 6.79 2.58
C PHE A 75 1.05 5.82 1.68
N TYR A 76 0.43 4.80 2.29
CA TYR A 76 -0.33 3.81 1.56
C TYR A 76 -1.71 4.37 1.22
N THR A 77 -2.11 4.39 -0.04
CA THR A 77 -3.42 4.86 -0.48
C THR A 77 -4.23 3.73 -1.10
N THR A 78 -5.55 3.78 -0.93
CA THR A 78 -6.49 2.83 -1.56
C THR A 78 -7.78 3.55 -1.92
N ALA A 79 -8.44 3.13 -3.00
CA ALA A 79 -9.80 3.54 -3.33
C ALA A 79 -10.76 2.99 -2.25
N LEU A 80 -11.83 3.72 -1.90
CA LEU A 80 -12.73 3.44 -0.76
C LEU A 80 -13.45 2.07 -0.77
N SER A 81 -12.68 1.00 -0.59
CA SER A 81 -13.11 -0.35 -0.24
C SER A 81 -12.16 -0.78 0.87
N PHE A 82 -12.67 -0.79 2.10
CA PHE A 82 -11.96 -1.34 3.25
C PHE A 82 -11.82 -2.85 3.04
N ASP A 83 -10.74 -3.28 2.39
CA ASP A 83 -10.29 -4.65 2.50
C ASP A 83 -9.88 -4.94 3.97
N GLY A 84 -9.84 -6.22 4.34
CA GLY A 84 -9.58 -6.61 5.73
C GLY A 84 -8.22 -6.15 6.24
N PHE A 85 -7.21 -6.04 5.37
CA PHE A 85 -5.84 -5.69 5.76
C PHE A 85 -5.73 -4.23 6.21
N HIS A 86 -6.20 -3.29 5.40
CA HIS A 86 -6.08 -1.86 5.70
C HIS A 86 -6.89 -1.45 6.95
N SER A 87 -7.94 -2.20 7.28
CA SER A 87 -8.72 -2.00 8.50
C SER A 87 -7.94 -2.25 9.79
N ALA A 88 -6.81 -2.99 9.73
CA ALA A 88 -5.95 -3.24 10.88
C ALA A 88 -5.13 -2.00 11.27
N PHE A 89 -4.88 -1.08 10.33
CA PHE A 89 -4.17 0.16 10.63
C PHE A 89 -5.01 1.07 11.52
N LYS A 90 -4.42 1.52 12.63
CA LYS A 90 -5.09 2.35 13.63
C LYS A 90 -5.23 3.81 13.22
N SER A 91 -4.31 4.30 12.39
CA SER A 91 -4.31 5.67 11.87
C SER A 91 -4.62 5.69 10.37
N SER A 92 -5.59 6.51 9.97
CA SER A 92 -5.95 6.72 8.57
C SER A 92 -6.38 8.17 8.31
N HIS A 93 -6.15 8.64 7.09
CA HIS A 93 -6.67 9.88 6.53
C HIS A 93 -7.71 9.55 5.48
N LYS A 94 -8.83 10.27 5.47
CA LYS A 94 -9.89 10.09 4.48
C LYS A 94 -9.94 11.29 3.57
N GLY A 95 -10.03 11.04 2.27
CA GLY A 95 -10.37 12.04 1.27
C GLY A 95 -11.58 11.61 0.45
N LYS A 96 -11.94 12.42 -0.54
CA LYS A 96 -13.06 12.12 -1.42
C LYS A 96 -12.69 10.97 -2.35
N GLY A 97 -13.18 9.77 -2.06
CA GLY A 97 -12.92 8.59 -2.90
C GLY A 97 -11.73 7.73 -2.47
N TRP A 98 -11.00 8.11 -1.41
CA TRP A 98 -9.82 7.35 -0.95
C TRP A 98 -9.61 7.33 0.56
N SER A 99 -8.86 6.33 1.02
CA SER A 99 -8.25 6.27 2.35
C SER A 99 -6.74 6.15 2.24
N GLY A 100 -6.02 6.84 3.13
CA GLY A 100 -4.57 6.88 3.17
C GLY A 100 -4.05 6.53 4.56
N PHE A 101 -2.95 5.79 4.63
CA PHE A 101 -2.40 5.24 5.85
C PHE A 101 -0.92 5.61 5.94
N PRO A 102 -0.56 6.56 6.81
CA PRO A 102 0.83 6.89 7.08
C PRO A 102 1.43 5.80 7.99
N VAL A 103 2.45 5.11 7.47
CA VAL A 103 3.10 3.98 8.14
C VAL A 103 4.60 3.98 7.86
N TYR A 104 5.35 3.30 8.72
CA TYR A 104 6.68 2.85 8.36
C TYR A 104 6.59 1.52 7.60
N PHE A 105 7.48 1.28 6.66
CA PHE A 105 7.47 0.10 5.81
C PHE A 105 8.87 -0.48 5.68
N ALA A 106 8.99 -1.80 5.84
CA ALA A 106 10.23 -2.52 5.63
C ALA A 106 9.97 -3.84 4.89
N CYS A 107 10.96 -4.23 4.09
CA CYS A 107 10.96 -5.52 3.41
C CYS A 107 12.08 -6.40 3.93
N VAL A 108 11.80 -7.69 4.00
CA VAL A 108 12.72 -8.71 4.52
C VAL A 108 12.78 -9.86 3.54
N ASN A 109 13.98 -10.19 3.07
CA ASN A 109 14.18 -11.37 2.23
C ASN A 109 14.37 -12.59 3.12
N VAL A 110 13.65 -13.65 2.83
CA VAL A 110 13.67 -14.91 3.57
C VAL A 110 13.83 -16.04 2.57
N ASN A 111 14.79 -16.92 2.82
CA ASN A 111 14.93 -18.18 2.12
C ASN A 111 14.95 -19.31 3.15
N ALA A 112 13.87 -20.09 3.17
CA ALA A 112 13.64 -21.14 4.16
C ALA A 112 13.51 -22.50 3.45
N LYS A 113 13.63 -23.59 4.23
CA LYS A 113 13.43 -24.94 3.71
C LYS A 113 11.96 -25.31 3.65
N ASN A 114 11.59 -26.11 2.66
CA ASN A 114 10.32 -26.82 2.60
C ASN A 114 10.36 -28.11 3.45
N THR A 115 9.26 -28.86 3.47
CA THR A 115 9.11 -30.14 4.18
C THR A 115 10.05 -31.24 3.70
N TYR A 116 10.67 -31.10 2.53
CA TYR A 116 11.65 -32.04 1.98
C TYR A 116 13.10 -31.63 2.31
N GLY A 117 13.30 -30.56 3.09
CA GLY A 117 14.61 -30.06 3.50
C GLY A 117 15.34 -29.20 2.46
N GLY A 118 14.73 -28.95 1.30
CA GLY A 118 15.28 -28.08 0.25
C GLY A 118 14.85 -26.62 0.42
N TYR A 119 15.74 -25.68 0.11
CA TYR A 119 15.41 -24.25 0.11
C TYR A 119 14.40 -23.89 -0.98
N THR A 120 13.41 -23.07 -0.65
CA THR A 120 12.34 -22.63 -1.57
C THR A 120 12.72 -21.47 -2.46
N GLY A 121 13.93 -20.91 -2.28
CA GLY A 121 14.36 -19.68 -2.93
C GLY A 121 14.01 -18.44 -2.11
N TRP A 122 14.58 -17.31 -2.51
CA TRP A 122 14.36 -16.02 -1.84
C TRP A 122 12.93 -15.52 -2.06
N GLN A 123 12.27 -15.19 -0.95
CA GLN A 123 10.95 -14.61 -0.91
C GLN A 123 11.01 -13.31 -0.11
N THR A 124 10.43 -12.23 -0.64
CA THR A 124 10.37 -10.94 0.04
C THR A 124 9.08 -10.84 0.85
N TYR A 125 9.17 -10.45 2.11
CA TYR A 125 8.02 -10.22 2.99
C TYR A 125 7.89 -8.73 3.30
N GLU A 126 6.66 -8.24 3.25
CA GLU A 126 6.31 -6.85 3.53
C GLU A 126 5.80 -6.70 4.96
N TYR A 127 6.35 -5.71 5.66
CA TYR A 127 5.94 -5.34 7.00
C TYR A 127 5.66 -3.85 7.07
N TYR A 128 4.47 -3.52 7.57
CA TYR A 128 3.99 -2.16 7.81
C TYR A 128 3.95 -1.92 9.31
N PHE A 129 4.38 -0.74 9.77
CA PHE A 129 4.56 -0.45 11.17
C PHE A 129 3.86 0.86 11.56
N GLN A 130 3.22 0.83 12.74
CA GLN A 130 2.72 2.01 13.44
C GLN A 130 3.28 1.97 14.87
N GLY A 131 4.41 2.65 15.09
CA GLY A 131 5.26 2.38 16.25
C GLY A 131 5.83 0.96 16.20
N ASP A 132 5.92 0.30 17.34
CA ASP A 132 6.43 -1.08 17.42
C ASP A 132 5.38 -2.17 17.09
N THR A 133 4.16 -1.75 16.71
CA THR A 133 3.14 -2.68 16.18
C THR A 133 3.34 -2.82 14.68
N TRP A 134 3.36 -4.07 14.20
CA TRP A 134 3.50 -4.38 12.79
C TRP A 134 2.28 -5.12 12.23
N TYR A 135 2.11 -5.00 10.92
CA TYR A 135 1.07 -5.66 10.12
C TYR A 135 1.74 -6.22 8.85
N THR A 136 1.26 -7.35 8.37
CA THR A 136 1.72 -7.96 7.12
C THR A 136 0.52 -8.41 6.30
N THR A 137 0.66 -8.44 4.99
CA THR A 137 -0.36 -8.97 4.07
C THR A 137 -0.43 -10.50 4.12
N GLY A 138 0.55 -11.16 4.77
CA GLY A 138 0.66 -12.62 4.84
C GLY A 138 1.09 -13.27 3.52
N SER A 139 1.28 -12.46 2.47
CA SER A 139 1.80 -12.87 1.18
C SER A 139 3.26 -12.42 1.02
N THR A 140 3.96 -13.08 0.10
CA THR A 140 5.22 -12.57 -0.41
C THR A 140 4.94 -11.24 -1.10
N GLY A 141 5.61 -10.19 -0.61
CA GLY A 141 5.48 -8.84 -1.10
C GLY A 141 5.92 -8.67 -2.55
N SER A 142 5.54 -7.54 -3.14
CA SER A 142 6.01 -7.16 -4.46
C SER A 142 7.45 -6.64 -4.35
N SER A 143 8.39 -7.37 -4.96
CA SER A 143 9.79 -6.92 -5.09
C SER A 143 9.88 -5.50 -5.68
N TYR A 144 8.93 -5.11 -6.54
CA TYR A 144 8.85 -3.76 -7.10
C TYR A 144 8.60 -2.69 -6.01
N THR A 145 7.55 -2.85 -5.20
CA THR A 145 7.19 -1.91 -4.12
C THR A 145 8.35 -1.75 -3.15
N CYS A 146 8.96 -2.86 -2.75
CA CYS A 146 10.10 -2.84 -1.85
C CYS A 146 11.34 -2.15 -2.44
N THR A 147 11.64 -2.37 -3.72
CA THR A 147 12.77 -1.73 -4.39
C THR A 147 12.60 -0.21 -4.45
N HIS A 148 11.40 0.27 -4.82
CA HIS A 148 11.12 1.69 -4.92
C HIS A 148 11.07 2.37 -3.55
N ALA A 149 10.47 1.70 -2.56
CA ALA A 149 10.46 2.20 -1.19
C ALA A 149 11.88 2.31 -0.62
N ALA A 150 12.74 1.31 -0.84
CA ALA A 150 14.13 1.32 -0.37
C ALA A 150 14.99 2.43 -1.00
N GLN A 151 14.66 2.85 -2.22
CA GLN A 151 15.36 3.93 -2.93
C GLN A 151 14.81 5.33 -2.60
N SER A 152 13.64 5.41 -1.97
CA SER A 152 13.01 6.69 -1.62
C SER A 152 13.87 7.44 -0.60
N LYS A 153 14.10 8.74 -0.86
CA LYS A 153 14.82 9.64 0.04
C LYS A 153 13.89 10.39 1.01
N ASP A 154 12.59 10.26 0.84
CA ASP A 154 11.58 10.94 1.65
C ASP A 154 10.38 10.00 1.92
N ILE A 155 9.18 10.36 1.47
CA ILE A 155 7.97 9.54 1.62
C ILE A 155 7.66 8.85 0.31
N TYR A 156 7.55 7.52 0.34
CA TYR A 156 7.08 6.74 -0.81
C TYR A 156 5.55 6.59 -0.74
N VAL A 157 4.85 6.80 -1.86
CA VAL A 157 3.39 6.66 -1.93
C VAL A 157 3.08 5.33 -2.61
N ILE A 158 2.32 4.47 -1.93
CA ILE A 158 1.79 3.22 -2.50
C ILE A 158 0.33 3.49 -2.90
N ASN A 159 -0.11 2.98 -4.04
CA ASN A 159 -1.46 3.14 -4.55
C ASN A 159 -2.05 1.85 -5.10
#